data_AF-A0A848Z2C5-F1
#
_entry.id   AF-A0A848Z2C5-F1
#
_cell.length_a   1.000
_cell.length_b   1.000
_cell.length_c   1.000
_cell.angle_alpha   90.00
_cell.angle_beta   90.00
_cell.angle_gamma   90.00
#
_symmetry.space_group_name_H-M   'P 1'
#
loop_
_entity.id
_entity.type
_entity.pdbx_description
1 polymer ?
#
loop_
_entity_poly.entity_id
_entity_poly.type
_entity_poly.pdbx_seq_one_letter_code
_entity_poly.pdbx_strand_id
1 'polypeptide(L)' 'NKVAFSRQAYNDAVMTYNTVRESFPDLIVANNFGFAEAALLELETPEARQAPKVSFT' A
#
# COMPACT_ATOMS: atom_id res chain seq x y z
N ASN A 1 -15.75 -2.88 -9.06
CA ASN A 1 -14.91 -3.59 -8.08
C ASN A 1 -13.40 -3.60 -8.38
N LYS A 2 -12.94 -3.03 -9.52
CA LYS A 2 -11.50 -3.03 -9.88
C LYS A 2 -10.63 -2.25 -8.88
N VAL A 3 -11.11 -1.11 -8.39
CA VAL A 3 -10.35 -0.27 -7.45
C VAL A 3 -10.06 -1.01 -6.14
N ALA A 4 -11.05 -1.71 -5.57
CA ALA A 4 -10.86 -2.48 -4.33
C ALA A 4 -9.85 -3.62 -4.52
N PHE A 5 -9.91 -4.33 -5.65
CA PHE A 5 -8.95 -5.38 -5.99
C PHE A 5 -7.52 -4.83 -6.15
N SER A 6 -7.35 -3.70 -6.86
CA SER A 6 -6.05 -3.04 -7.00
C SER A 6 -5.48 -2.57 -5.66
N ARG A 7 -6.32 -2.08 -4.74
CA ARG A 7 -5.89 -1.72 -3.37
C ARG A 7 -5.40 -2.93 -2.60
N GLN A 8 -6.13 -4.04 -2.67
CA GLN A 8 -5.73 -5.27 -2.01
C GLN A 8 -4.37 -5.74 -2.53
N ALA A 9 -4.19 -5.81 -3.86
CA ALA A 9 -2.92 -6.21 -4.44
C ALA A 9 -1.75 -5.29 -4.05
N TYR A 10 -1.98 -3.98 -3.97
CA TYR A 10 -0.98 -3.03 -3.48
C TYR A 10 -0.63 -3.31 -2.00
N ASN A 11 -1.64 -3.46 -1.14
CA ASN A 11 -1.43 -3.72 0.27
C ASN A 11 -0.70 -5.05 0.51
N ASP A 12 -1.03 -6.10 -0.24
CA ASP A 12 -0.35 -7.41 -0.17
C ASP A 12 1.13 -7.29 -0.57
N ALA A 13 1.43 -6.49 -1.59
CA ALA A 13 2.81 -6.21 -1.99
C ALA A 13 3.58 -5.42 -0.92
N VAL A 14 2.96 -4.40 -0.32
CA VAL A 14 3.55 -3.62 0.79
C VAL A 14 3.84 -4.52 1.99
N MET A 15 2.89 -5.37 2.38
CA MET A 15 3.08 -6.32 3.49
C MET A 15 4.23 -7.28 3.20
N THR A 16 4.33 -7.80 1.98
CA THR A 16 5.43 -8.70 1.58
C THR A 16 6.77 -7.97 1.64
N TYR A 17 6.85 -6.75 1.11
CA TYR A 17 8.05 -5.93 1.15
C TYR A 17 8.50 -5.63 2.60
N ASN A 18 7.59 -5.16 3.45
CA ASN A 18 7.91 -4.84 4.84
C ASN A 18 8.38 -6.09 5.61
N THR A 19 7.72 -7.24 5.40
CA THR A 19 8.12 -8.52 6.03
C THR A 19 9.54 -8.93 5.64
N VAL A 20 9.87 -8.86 4.34
CA VAL A 20 11.21 -9.19 3.84
C VAL A 20 12.23 -8.19 4.39
N ARG A 21 11.95 -6.89 4.28
CA ARG A 21 12.80 -5.81 4.80
C ARG A 21 13.14 -6.00 6.28
N GLU A 22 12.21 -6.50 7.10
CA GLU A 22 12.40 -6.71 8.54
C GLU A 22 13.00 -8.08 8.89
N SER A 23 13.18 -8.96 7.92
CA SER A 23 13.77 -10.29 8.12
C SER A 23 15.29 -10.25 8.12
N PHE A 24 15.94 -11.14 8.86
CA PHE A 24 17.38 -11.33 8.75
C PHE A 24 17.71 -12.15 7.48
N PRO A 25 18.72 -11.79 6.68
CA PRO A 25 19.68 -10.70 6.88
C PRO A 25 19.27 -9.34 6.28
N ASP A 26 18.14 -9.28 5.58
CA ASP A 26 17.68 -8.13 4.80
C ASP A 26 17.54 -6.85 5.64
N LEU A 27 17.19 -6.93 6.92
CA LEU A 27 17.13 -5.77 7.82
C LEU A 27 18.48 -5.02 7.92
N ILE A 28 19.60 -5.73 7.79
CA ILE A 28 20.94 -5.13 7.84
C ILE A 28 21.17 -4.32 6.55
N VAL A 29 20.82 -4.89 5.40
CA VAL A 29 20.91 -4.21 4.11
C VAL A 29 19.94 -3.02 4.10
N ALA A 30 18.72 -3.22 4.57
CA ALA A 30 17.69 -2.18 4.65
C ALA A 30 18.16 -0.96 5.45
N ASN A 31 18.75 -1.19 6.62
CA ASN A 31 19.27 -0.13 7.47
C ASN A 31 20.49 0.57 6.87
N ASN A 32 21.43 -0.18 6.28
CA ASN A 32 22.66 0.40 5.72
C ASN A 32 22.41 1.24 4.45
N PHE A 33 21.42 0.87 3.64
CA PHE A 33 21.11 1.54 2.37
C PHE A 33 19.87 2.43 2.43
N GLY A 34 19.25 2.58 3.62
CA GLY A 34 18.14 3.51 3.82
C GLY A 34 16.80 3.05 3.21
N PHE A 35 16.59 1.74 3.04
CA PHE A 35 15.29 1.23 2.63
C PHE A 35 14.30 1.40 3.80
N ALA A 36 13.31 2.27 3.62
CA ALA A 36 12.28 2.58 4.61
C ALA A 36 11.06 1.66 4.47
N GLU A 37 10.24 1.61 5.52
CA GLU A 37 8.94 0.92 5.49
C GLU A 37 8.01 1.55 4.45
N ALA A 38 7.25 0.73 3.74
CA ALA A 38 6.22 1.19 2.82
C ALA A 38 4.87 1.31 3.53
N ALA A 39 4.12 2.37 3.24
CA ALA A 39 2.81 2.61 3.81
C ALA A 39 1.70 1.88 3.04
N LEU A 40 0.73 1.34 3.78
CA LEU A 40 -0.48 0.73 3.21
C LEU A 40 -1.38 1.80 2.59
N LEU A 41 -2.12 1.40 1.57
CA LEU A 41 -3.13 2.25 0.93
C LEU A 41 -4.43 2.13 1.72
N GLU A 42 -4.62 3.08 2.63
CA GLU A 42 -5.81 3.19 3.46
C GLU A 42 -6.96 3.92 2.76
N LEU A 43 -8.20 3.67 3.20
CA LEU A 43 -9.37 4.45 2.83
C LEU A 43 -9.51 5.57 3.85
N GLU A 44 -9.08 6.78 3.50
CA GLU A 44 -9.12 7.95 4.38
C GLU A 44 -10.54 8.28 4.88
N THR A 45 -11.58 7.95 4.10
CA THR A 45 -12.97 8.07 4.53
C THR A 45 -13.88 7.00 3.92
N PRO A 46 -14.99 6.61 4.60
CA PRO A 46 -16.03 5.77 4.02
C PRO A 46 -16.65 6.37 2.76
N GLU A 47 -16.68 7.71 2.65
CA GLU A 47 -17.18 8.43 1.48
C GLU A 47 -16.33 8.22 0.22
N ALA A 48 -15.03 7.92 0.35
CA ALA A 48 -14.13 7.64 -0.78
C ALA A 48 -14.48 6.35 -1.55
N ARG A 49 -15.45 5.57 -1.05
CA ARG A 49 -16.06 4.44 -1.78
C ARG A 49 -17.16 4.88 -2.74
N GLN A 50 -17.74 6.07 -2.56
CA GLN A 50 -18.79 6.57 -3.44
C GLN A 50 -18.16 7.01 -4.78
N ALA A 51 -18.66 6.44 -5.88
CA ALA A 51 -18.23 6.83 -7.21
C ALA A 51 -18.49 8.34 -7.41
N PRO A 52 -17.53 9.11 -7.97
CA PRO A 52 -17.73 10.53 -8.21
C PRO A 52 -18.95 10.73 -9.13
N LYS A 53 -19.92 11.54 -8.68
CA LYS A 53 -21.07 11.93 -9.51
C LYS A 53 -20.60 12.92 -10.56
N VAL A 54 -20.17 12.43 -11.71
CA VAL A 54 -19.86 13.27 -12.88
C VAL A 54 -21.17 13.80 -13.47
N SER A 55 -21.42 15.10 -13.28
CA SER A 55 -22.43 15.83 -14.06
C SER A 55 -21.73 16.51 -15.23
N PHE A 56 -22.01 16.04 -16.44
CA PHE A 56 -21.68 16.78 -17.65
C PHE A 56 -22.78 17.81 -17.85
N THR A 57 -22.45 19.10 -17.70
CA THR A 57 -23.31 20.21 -18.15
C THR A 57 -23.04 20.48 -19.61
#